data_AF-A0A367MEV1-F1
#
_entry.id   AF-A0A367MEV1-F1
#
_cell.length_a   1.000
_cell.length_b   1.000
_cell.length_c   1.000
_cell.angle_alpha   90.00
_cell.angle_beta   90.00
_cell.angle_gamma   90.00
#
_symmetry.space_group_name_H-M   'P 1'
#
loop_
_entity.id
_entity.type
_entity.pdbx_description
1 polymer ?
#
loop_
_entity_poly.entity_id
_entity_poly.type
_entity_poly.pdbx_seq_one_letter_code
_entity_poly.pdbx_strand_id
1 'polypeptide(L)'
;EAVLRRELQLFPDWYLARHLGVELEGETLARWQRICDLLVRSALEQPRVFVHRDYMPRNLMLSEPNPGVLDFQDALHGPVTYDVTCLYKDAFVSWPEPRVHAALNRYWKKATWAGIPLPPSFEDFLRASDLMGVQRHLKVIGIFARICHRDGKPRYLGDVPRFFRYLETAVARRPELAELGELLASLPQGAEA
;
A
#
# COMPACT_ATOMS: atom_id res chain seq x y z
N GLU A 1 15.57 -0.95 0.65
CA GLU A 1 15.20 -0.53 2.02
C GLU A 1 14.92 0.97 2.14
N ALA A 2 15.91 1.84 1.93
CA ALA A 2 15.78 3.29 2.15
C ALA A 2 14.56 3.95 1.48
N VAL A 3 14.21 3.53 0.26
CA VAL A 3 13.01 4.02 -0.46
C VAL A 3 11.73 3.69 0.31
N LEU A 4 11.53 2.43 0.72
CA LEU A 4 10.33 1.99 1.45
C LEU A 4 10.18 2.71 2.79
N ARG A 5 11.28 2.90 3.52
CA ARG A 5 11.27 3.64 4.79
C ARG A 5 10.90 5.11 4.58
N ARG A 6 11.50 5.76 3.58
CA ARG A 6 11.17 7.16 3.25
C ARG A 6 9.71 7.32 2.84
N GLU A 7 9.17 6.35 2.10
CA GLU A 7 7.74 6.33 1.73
C GLU A 7 6.83 6.18 2.95
N LEU A 8 7.17 5.31 3.90
CA LEU A 8 6.41 5.13 5.13
C LEU A 8 6.39 6.40 5.99
N GLN A 9 7.49 7.14 6.06
CA GLN A 9 7.55 8.40 6.83
C GLN A 9 6.61 9.49 6.32
N LEU A 10 6.08 9.38 5.10
CA LEU A 10 5.05 10.31 4.64
C LEU A 10 3.80 10.27 5.51
N PHE A 11 3.46 9.12 6.10
CA PHE A 11 2.29 8.97 6.95
C PHE A 11 2.40 9.78 8.26
N PRO A 12 3.40 9.57 9.14
CA PRO A 12 3.53 10.36 10.36
C PRO A 12 3.80 11.84 10.05
N ASP A 13 4.66 12.16 9.09
CA ASP A 13 5.05 13.56 8.82
C ASP A 13 3.87 14.40 8.32
N TRP A 14 3.07 13.86 7.40
CA TRP A 14 2.05 14.65 6.71
C TRP A 14 0.63 14.38 7.19
N TYR A 15 0.30 13.11 7.46
CA TYR A 15 -1.05 12.78 7.88
C TYR A 15 -1.22 12.93 9.40
N LEU A 16 -0.30 12.39 10.20
CA LEU A 16 -0.43 12.50 11.66
C LEU A 16 -0.07 13.91 12.14
N ALA A 17 1.16 14.35 11.97
CA ALA A 17 1.64 15.62 12.50
C ALA A 17 0.93 16.81 11.83
N ARG A 18 1.00 16.90 10.50
CA ARG A 18 0.52 18.09 9.78
C ARG A 18 -1.00 18.17 9.63
N HIS A 19 -1.69 17.05 9.42
CA HIS A 19 -3.14 17.03 9.18
C HIS A 19 -3.96 16.76 10.44
N LEU A 20 -3.58 15.79 11.28
CA LEU A 20 -4.30 15.47 12.52
C LEU A 20 -3.75 16.20 13.76
N GLY A 21 -2.57 16.82 13.70
CA GLY A 21 -1.92 17.42 14.86
C GLY A 21 -1.42 16.40 15.89
N VAL A 22 -1.13 15.17 15.45
CA VAL A 22 -0.69 14.06 16.29
C VAL A 22 0.79 13.80 16.07
N GLU A 23 1.59 13.99 17.12
CA GLU A 23 3.01 13.62 17.14
C GLU A 23 3.18 12.23 17.75
N LEU A 24 4.09 11.44 17.15
CA LEU A 24 4.43 10.12 17.67
C LEU A 24 5.61 10.23 18.64
N GLU A 25 5.37 9.89 19.90
CA GLU A 25 6.38 9.94 20.96
C GLU A 25 6.42 8.64 21.77
N GLY A 26 7.52 8.42 22.50
CA GLY A 26 7.68 7.31 23.44
C GLY A 26 7.34 5.94 22.84
N GLU A 27 6.47 5.19 23.51
CA GLU A 27 6.06 3.85 23.08
C GLU A 27 5.31 3.87 21.75
N THR A 28 4.54 4.92 21.44
CA THR A 28 3.81 5.03 20.17
C THR A 28 4.77 5.17 18.99
N LEU A 29 5.87 5.92 19.16
CA LEU A 29 6.94 6.01 18.17
C LEU A 29 7.66 4.67 17.99
N ALA A 30 7.98 3.98 19.09
CA ALA A 30 8.61 2.67 19.05
C ALA A 30 7.72 1.64 18.33
N ARG A 31 6.40 1.65 18.60
CA ARG A 31 5.40 0.85 17.90
C ARG A 31 5.39 1.13 16.40
N TRP A 32 5.37 2.42 16.01
CA TRP A 32 5.45 2.80 14.60
C TRP A 32 6.70 2.27 13.90
N GLN A 33 7.85 2.30 14.58
CA GLN A 33 9.10 1.75 14.04
C GLN A 33 9.01 0.23 13.83
N ARG A 34 8.42 -0.52 14.78
CA ARG A 34 8.20 -1.97 14.63
C ARG A 34 7.26 -2.31 13.46
N ILE A 35 6.19 -1.53 13.28
CA ILE A 35 5.31 -1.63 12.10
C ILE A 35 6.11 -1.39 10.82
N CYS A 36 6.91 -0.33 10.76
CA CYS A 36 7.75 -0.04 9.59
C CYS A 36 8.71 -1.20 9.29
N ASP A 37 9.36 -1.74 10.30
CA ASP A 37 10.31 -2.86 10.16
C ASP A 37 9.62 -4.12 9.63
N LEU A 38 8.42 -4.45 10.12
CA LEU A 38 7.62 -5.56 9.61
C LEU A 38 7.32 -5.41 8.12
N LEU A 39 6.82 -4.24 7.71
CA LEU A 39 6.43 -3.97 6.33
C LEU A 39 7.64 -3.95 5.38
N VAL A 40 8.72 -3.31 5.82
CA VAL A 40 9.97 -3.24 5.05
C VAL A 40 10.59 -4.63 4.91
N ARG A 41 10.67 -5.40 6.00
CA ARG A 41 11.20 -6.77 5.96
C ARG A 41 10.40 -7.65 5.01
N SER A 42 9.07 -7.63 5.12
CA SER A 42 8.19 -8.39 4.22
C SER A 42 8.37 -8.02 2.74
N ALA A 43 8.62 -6.75 2.43
CA ALA A 43 8.90 -6.33 1.06
C ALA A 43 10.28 -6.81 0.57
N LEU A 44 11.31 -6.79 1.43
CA LEU A 44 12.68 -7.17 1.08
C LEU A 44 12.87 -8.68 0.95
N GLU A 45 12.08 -9.48 1.65
CA GLU A 45 12.10 -10.95 1.56
C GLU A 45 11.48 -11.49 0.26
N GLN A 46 10.68 -10.66 -0.44
CA GLN A 46 10.07 -11.06 -1.69
C GLN A 46 11.09 -11.12 -2.84
N PRO A 47 10.90 -12.04 -3.81
CA PRO A 47 11.64 -11.98 -5.06
C PRO A 47 11.46 -10.62 -5.74
N ARG A 48 12.56 -10.13 -6.33
CA ARG A 48 12.60 -8.82 -6.98
C ARG A 48 12.36 -8.93 -8.47
N VAL A 49 11.41 -8.17 -8.98
CA VAL A 49 11.08 -8.05 -10.40
C VAL A 49 11.04 -6.58 -10.80
N PHE A 50 10.96 -6.30 -12.10
CA PHE A 50 10.62 -4.97 -12.57
C PHE A 50 9.22 -4.60 -12.08
N VAL A 51 9.09 -3.48 -11.38
CA VAL A 51 7.81 -2.94 -10.90
C VAL A 51 7.61 -1.53 -11.47
N HIS A 52 6.44 -1.30 -12.02
CA HIS A 52 5.97 -0.01 -12.53
C HIS A 52 5.68 0.98 -11.40
N ARG A 53 5.25 0.47 -10.24
CA ARG A 53 4.88 1.20 -9.01
C ARG A 53 3.56 1.97 -9.04
N ASP A 54 3.13 2.38 -10.23
CA ASP A 54 1.80 2.94 -10.47
C ASP A 54 1.04 2.13 -11.54
N TYR A 55 1.06 0.80 -11.40
CA TYR A 55 0.32 -0.13 -12.26
C TYR A 55 -1.15 -0.19 -11.84
N MET A 56 -1.91 0.81 -12.26
CA MET A 56 -3.29 1.05 -11.84
C MET A 56 -4.17 1.42 -13.05
N PRO A 57 -5.51 1.21 -12.99
CA PRO A 57 -6.37 1.38 -14.16
C PRO A 57 -6.23 2.73 -14.89
N ARG A 58 -5.93 3.81 -14.16
CA ARG A 58 -5.71 5.15 -14.74
C ARG A 58 -4.48 5.24 -15.67
N ASN A 59 -3.52 4.35 -15.50
CA ASN A 59 -2.28 4.28 -16.27
C ASN A 59 -2.31 3.15 -17.33
N LEU A 60 -3.44 2.44 -17.46
CA LEU A 60 -3.64 1.36 -18.43
C LEU A 60 -4.60 1.81 -19.54
N MET A 61 -4.06 2.01 -20.73
CA MET A 61 -4.79 2.50 -21.91
C MET A 61 -5.17 1.34 -22.83
N LEU A 62 -6.29 1.47 -23.52
CA LEU A 62 -6.59 0.60 -24.67
C LEU A 62 -5.57 0.89 -25.77
N SER A 63 -4.84 -0.13 -26.21
CA SER A 63 -3.88 -0.05 -27.31
C SER A 63 -3.67 -1.42 -27.97
N GLU A 64 -2.87 -1.47 -29.02
CA GLU A 64 -2.41 -2.72 -29.64
C GLU A 64 -0.87 -2.74 -29.66
N PRO A 65 -0.21 -3.66 -28.93
CA PRO A 65 -0.77 -4.66 -28.02
C PRO A 65 -1.48 -4.03 -26.81
N ASN A 66 -2.45 -4.76 -26.23
CA ASN A 66 -3.23 -4.31 -25.06
C ASN A 66 -2.70 -4.96 -23.76
N PRO A 67 -2.52 -4.22 -22.66
CA PRO A 67 -2.73 -2.78 -22.49
C PRO A 67 -1.51 -1.93 -22.86
N GLY A 68 -1.77 -0.67 -23.18
CA GLY A 68 -0.75 0.37 -23.22
C GLY A 68 -0.50 0.86 -21.80
N VAL A 69 0.75 1.09 -21.45
CA VAL A 69 1.16 1.42 -20.08
C VAL A 69 1.85 2.77 -20.06
N LEU A 70 1.34 3.70 -19.26
CA LEU A 70 1.87 5.06 -19.08
C LEU A 70 2.47 5.23 -17.68
N ASP A 71 3.28 6.28 -17.48
CA ASP A 71 3.76 6.71 -16.15
C ASP A 71 4.83 5.77 -15.53
N PHE A 72 5.66 5.16 -16.38
CA PHE A 72 6.68 4.17 -15.98
C PHE A 72 8.04 4.77 -15.55
N GLN A 73 8.17 6.09 -15.48
CA GLN A 73 9.46 6.75 -15.17
C GLN A 73 9.98 6.47 -13.76
N ASP A 74 9.11 6.13 -12.82
CA ASP A 74 9.48 5.81 -11.43
C ASP A 74 9.77 4.31 -11.22
N ALA A 75 9.72 3.51 -12.28
CA ALA A 75 9.89 2.07 -12.23
C ALA A 75 11.26 1.65 -11.68
N LEU A 76 11.30 0.53 -10.96
CA LEU A 76 12.50 -0.02 -10.34
C LEU A 76 12.40 -1.53 -10.15
N HIS A 77 13.45 -2.14 -9.58
CA HIS A 77 13.41 -3.53 -9.15
C HIS A 77 12.88 -3.65 -7.72
N GLY A 78 11.67 -4.19 -7.56
CA GLY A 78 10.92 -4.21 -6.32
C GLY A 78 10.17 -5.53 -6.09
N PRO A 79 9.35 -5.61 -5.01
CA PRO A 79 8.68 -6.84 -4.60
C PRO A 79 7.70 -7.34 -5.66
N VAL A 80 7.70 -8.64 -5.95
CA VAL A 80 6.84 -9.27 -6.98
C VAL A 80 5.34 -9.08 -6.79
N THR A 81 4.89 -8.73 -5.58
CA THR A 81 3.48 -8.41 -5.31
C THR A 81 3.10 -6.97 -5.63
N TYR A 82 4.07 -6.06 -5.76
CA TYR A 82 3.82 -4.61 -5.74
C TYR A 82 2.78 -4.16 -6.79
N ASP A 83 3.00 -4.46 -8.06
CA ASP A 83 2.14 -3.96 -9.15
C ASP A 83 0.75 -4.62 -9.16
N VAL A 84 0.66 -5.93 -8.86
CA VAL A 84 -0.64 -6.59 -8.81
C VAL A 84 -1.45 -6.14 -7.59
N THR A 85 -0.80 -5.86 -6.46
CA THR A 85 -1.46 -5.21 -5.32
C THR A 85 -1.91 -3.80 -5.70
N CYS A 86 -1.09 -3.02 -6.41
CA CYS A 86 -1.45 -1.69 -6.91
C CYS A 86 -2.69 -1.72 -7.81
N LEU A 87 -2.82 -2.74 -8.67
CA LEU A 87 -3.95 -2.87 -9.60
C LEU A 87 -5.30 -3.14 -8.90
N TYR A 88 -5.30 -3.95 -7.83
CA TYR A 88 -6.54 -4.41 -7.18
C TYR A 88 -6.84 -3.73 -5.84
N LYS A 89 -5.90 -3.00 -5.26
CA LYS A 89 -6.08 -2.21 -4.04
C LYS A 89 -5.69 -0.76 -4.32
N ASP A 90 -6.40 -0.12 -5.23
CA ASP A 90 -6.12 1.23 -5.69
C ASP A 90 -7.01 2.30 -5.03
N ALA A 91 -6.62 3.56 -5.17
CA ALA A 91 -7.33 4.76 -4.71
C ALA A 91 -8.70 4.97 -5.38
N PHE A 92 -8.86 4.52 -6.63
CA PHE A 92 -9.99 4.94 -7.46
C PHE A 92 -11.12 3.91 -7.54
N VAL A 93 -10.82 2.63 -7.37
CA VAL A 93 -11.81 1.55 -7.48
C VAL A 93 -11.63 0.56 -6.34
N SER A 94 -12.72 0.35 -5.58
CA SER A 94 -12.79 -0.69 -4.57
C SER A 94 -13.49 -1.93 -5.10
N TRP A 95 -12.74 -3.02 -5.19
CA TRP A 95 -13.22 -4.32 -5.64
C TRP A 95 -13.68 -5.17 -4.46
N PRO A 96 -14.72 -6.00 -4.61
CA PRO A 96 -15.08 -6.98 -3.57
C PRO A 96 -13.93 -7.94 -3.28
N GLU A 97 -13.73 -8.30 -2.00
CA GLU A 97 -12.66 -9.20 -1.56
C GLU A 97 -12.58 -10.53 -2.35
N PRO A 98 -13.70 -11.23 -2.66
CA PRO A 98 -13.64 -12.45 -3.47
C PRO A 98 -13.04 -12.22 -4.86
N ARG A 99 -13.28 -11.05 -5.46
CA ARG A 99 -12.72 -10.67 -6.77
C ARG A 99 -11.22 -10.38 -6.66
N VAL A 100 -10.79 -9.67 -5.63
CA VAL A 100 -9.37 -9.41 -5.37
C VAL A 100 -8.63 -10.74 -5.17
N HIS A 101 -9.14 -11.61 -4.30
CA HIS A 101 -8.56 -12.92 -4.04
C HIS A 101 -8.46 -13.79 -5.30
N ALA A 102 -9.55 -13.88 -6.10
CA ALA A 102 -9.55 -14.63 -7.34
C ALA A 102 -8.54 -14.08 -8.37
N ALA A 103 -8.38 -12.76 -8.42
CA ALA A 103 -7.43 -12.12 -9.32
C ALA A 103 -5.97 -12.33 -8.90
N LEU A 104 -5.67 -12.23 -7.60
CA LEU A 104 -4.35 -12.54 -7.05
C LEU A 104 -3.98 -14.00 -7.29
N ASN A 105 -4.92 -14.93 -7.11
CA ASN A 105 -4.71 -16.36 -7.43
C ASN A 105 -4.42 -16.57 -8.91
N ARG A 106 -5.16 -15.88 -9.79
CA ARG A 106 -4.94 -15.95 -11.25
C ARG A 106 -3.55 -15.40 -11.62
N TYR A 107 -3.13 -14.29 -11.01
CA TYR A 107 -1.79 -13.75 -11.21
C TYR A 107 -0.73 -14.75 -10.75
N TRP A 108 -0.83 -15.25 -9.50
CA TRP A 108 0.11 -16.21 -8.93
C TRP A 108 0.28 -17.44 -9.83
N LYS A 109 -0.83 -18.08 -10.26
CA LYS A 109 -0.76 -19.23 -11.18
C LYS A 109 -0.08 -18.91 -12.52
N LYS A 110 -0.40 -17.77 -13.13
CA LYS A 110 0.19 -17.37 -14.42
C LYS A 110 1.66 -17.02 -14.30
N ALA A 111 2.03 -16.31 -13.23
CA ALA A 111 3.42 -15.94 -12.95
C ALA A 111 4.26 -17.18 -12.64
N THR A 112 3.74 -18.15 -11.88
CA THR A 112 4.37 -19.46 -11.66
C THR A 112 4.62 -20.18 -12.99
N TRP A 113 3.60 -20.25 -13.85
CA TRP A 113 3.73 -20.90 -15.16
C TRP A 113 4.76 -20.20 -16.07
N ALA A 114 4.88 -18.87 -15.95
CA ALA A 114 5.86 -18.07 -16.67
C ALA A 114 7.29 -18.12 -16.07
N GLY A 115 7.51 -18.89 -14.99
CA GLY A 115 8.82 -18.99 -14.34
C GLY A 115 9.22 -17.74 -13.54
N ILE A 116 8.27 -16.87 -13.20
CA ILE A 116 8.53 -15.70 -12.35
C ILE A 116 8.77 -16.20 -10.91
N PRO A 117 9.88 -15.82 -10.25
CA PRO A 117 10.09 -16.13 -8.84
C PRO A 117 8.99 -15.54 -7.95
N LEU A 118 8.38 -16.39 -7.12
CA LEU A 118 7.26 -16.02 -6.24
C LEU A 118 7.49 -16.58 -4.82
N PRO A 119 6.79 -16.03 -3.81
CA PRO A 119 6.58 -16.71 -2.53
C PRO A 119 6.14 -18.18 -2.72
N PRO A 120 6.58 -19.09 -1.83
CA PRO A 120 6.53 -20.53 -2.08
C PRO A 120 5.13 -21.12 -2.13
N SER A 121 4.15 -20.47 -1.49
CA SER A 121 2.74 -20.81 -1.58
C SER A 121 1.89 -19.61 -1.95
N PHE A 122 0.66 -19.87 -2.39
CA PHE A 122 -0.31 -18.79 -2.62
C PHE A 122 -0.68 -18.05 -1.32
N GLU A 123 -0.67 -18.71 -0.16
CA GLU A 123 -0.95 -18.04 1.12
C GLU A 123 0.20 -17.09 1.50
N ASP A 124 1.46 -17.48 1.29
CA ASP A 124 2.61 -16.60 1.50
C ASP A 124 2.55 -15.40 0.54
N PHE A 125 2.11 -15.63 -0.70
CA PHE A 125 1.88 -14.58 -1.67
C PHE A 125 0.76 -13.62 -1.24
N LEU A 126 -0.35 -14.13 -0.72
CA LEU A 126 -1.45 -13.33 -0.19
C LEU A 126 -1.00 -12.49 1.01
N ARG A 127 -0.27 -13.10 1.95
CA ARG A 127 0.32 -12.41 3.10
C ARG A 127 1.25 -11.28 2.64
N ALA A 128 2.18 -11.57 1.73
CA ALA A 128 3.10 -10.58 1.17
C ALA A 128 2.35 -9.44 0.45
N SER A 129 1.29 -9.75 -0.30
CA SER A 129 0.43 -8.76 -0.96
C SER A 129 -0.37 -7.91 0.03
N ASP A 130 -0.83 -8.49 1.14
CA ASP A 130 -1.54 -7.73 2.19
C ASP A 130 -0.61 -6.73 2.87
N LEU A 131 0.58 -7.17 3.30
CA LEU A 131 1.59 -6.29 3.90
C LEU A 131 2.09 -5.23 2.90
N MET A 132 2.22 -5.59 1.63
CA MET A 132 2.58 -4.62 0.60
C MET A 132 1.48 -3.57 0.36
N GLY A 133 0.22 -3.99 0.40
CA GLY A 133 -0.92 -3.07 0.34
C GLY A 133 -0.91 -2.09 1.51
N VAL A 134 -0.62 -2.56 2.73
CA VAL A 134 -0.51 -1.71 3.93
C VAL A 134 0.58 -0.65 3.76
N GLN A 135 1.79 -1.05 3.37
CA GLN A 135 2.89 -0.10 3.13
C GLN A 135 2.50 0.96 2.08
N ARG A 136 1.89 0.52 0.97
CA ARG A 136 1.45 1.41 -0.09
C ARG A 136 0.36 2.38 0.39
N HIS A 137 -0.63 1.90 1.13
CA HIS A 137 -1.72 2.74 1.60
C HIS A 137 -1.25 3.79 2.61
N LEU A 138 -0.36 3.43 3.55
CA LEU A 138 0.26 4.40 4.46
C LEU A 138 1.02 5.49 3.69
N LYS A 139 1.84 5.09 2.70
CA LYS A 139 2.51 6.01 1.78
C LYS A 139 1.51 6.95 1.09
N VAL A 140 0.45 6.41 0.49
CA VAL A 140 -0.52 7.20 -0.30
C VAL A 140 -1.29 8.18 0.58
N ILE A 141 -1.71 7.78 1.79
CA ILE A 141 -2.34 8.68 2.76
C ILE A 141 -1.41 9.86 3.07
N GLY A 142 -0.14 9.59 3.34
CA GLY A 142 0.88 10.63 3.54
C GLY A 142 1.06 11.54 2.31
N ILE A 143 1.08 10.98 1.10
CA ILE A 143 1.13 11.76 -0.16
C ILE A 143 -0.10 12.66 -0.29
N PHE A 144 -1.29 12.16 0.01
CA PHE A 144 -2.53 12.92 -0.14
C PHE A 144 -2.60 14.06 0.88
N ALA A 145 -2.20 13.81 2.12
CA ALA A 145 -2.05 14.86 3.13
C ALA A 145 -1.01 15.91 2.71
N ARG A 146 0.13 15.49 2.16
CA ARG A 146 1.14 16.39 1.61
C ARG A 146 0.60 17.26 0.48
N ILE A 147 -0.06 16.64 -0.50
CA ILE A 147 -0.65 17.36 -1.64
C ILE A 147 -1.71 18.37 -1.15
N CYS A 148 -2.51 18.01 -0.16
CA CYS A 148 -3.48 18.93 0.45
C CYS A 148 -2.78 20.16 1.05
N HIS A 149 -1.84 19.95 1.98
CA HIS A 149 -1.25 21.04 2.76
C HIS A 149 -0.18 21.83 2.01
N ARG A 150 0.62 21.18 1.17
CA ARG A 150 1.71 21.82 0.41
C ARG A 150 1.21 22.46 -0.87
N ASP A 151 0.31 21.79 -1.60
CA ASP A 151 -0.12 22.20 -2.95
C ASP A 151 -1.53 22.82 -2.97
N GLY A 152 -2.20 22.93 -1.81
CA GLY A 152 -3.53 23.54 -1.70
C GLY A 152 -4.65 22.74 -2.36
N LYS A 153 -4.55 21.41 -2.40
CA LYS A 153 -5.50 20.52 -3.10
C LYS A 153 -6.31 19.64 -2.12
N PRO A 154 -7.32 20.19 -1.41
CA PRO A 154 -8.03 19.48 -0.34
C PRO A 154 -8.79 18.23 -0.79
N ARG A 155 -9.22 18.18 -2.07
CA ARG A 155 -9.96 17.03 -2.63
C ARG A 155 -9.26 15.67 -2.45
N TYR A 156 -7.93 15.65 -2.35
CA TYR A 156 -7.19 14.39 -2.17
C TYR A 156 -7.46 13.74 -0.81
N LEU A 157 -7.79 14.53 0.23
CA LEU A 157 -8.16 13.97 1.53
C LEU A 157 -9.52 13.25 1.50
N GLY A 158 -10.39 13.57 0.53
CA GLY A 158 -11.69 12.90 0.37
C GLY A 158 -11.59 11.40 0.10
N ASP A 159 -10.47 10.92 -0.44
CA ASP A 159 -10.23 9.50 -0.70
C ASP A 159 -9.58 8.76 0.49
N VAL A 160 -9.10 9.48 1.52
CA VAL A 160 -8.41 8.87 2.67
C VAL A 160 -9.24 7.81 3.40
N PRO A 161 -10.56 8.00 3.65
CA PRO A 161 -11.38 6.97 4.29
C PRO A 161 -11.37 5.63 3.54
N ARG A 162 -11.14 5.63 2.21
CA ARG A 162 -11.01 4.39 1.44
C ARG A 162 -9.76 3.61 1.83
N PHE A 163 -8.62 4.28 1.99
CA PHE A 163 -7.38 3.63 2.39
C PHE A 163 -7.45 3.07 3.81
N PHE A 164 -8.12 3.79 4.72
CA PHE A 164 -8.38 3.26 6.07
C PHE A 164 -9.18 1.95 6.04
N ARG A 165 -10.23 1.85 5.21
CA ARG A 165 -10.96 0.57 5.05
C ARG A 165 -10.07 -0.57 4.54
N TYR A 166 -9.12 -0.29 3.64
CA TYR A 166 -8.15 -1.30 3.20
C TYR A 166 -7.19 -1.71 4.33
N LEU A 167 -6.71 -0.74 5.11
CA LEU A 167 -5.86 -1.01 6.28
C LEU A 167 -6.60 -1.85 7.32
N GLU A 168 -7.84 -1.49 7.66
CA GLU A 168 -8.71 -2.24 8.58
C GLU A 168 -8.93 -3.68 8.11
N THR A 169 -9.20 -3.88 6.81
CA THR A 169 -9.37 -5.21 6.23
C THR A 169 -8.09 -6.05 6.36
N ALA A 170 -6.92 -5.44 6.13
CA ALA A 170 -5.64 -6.12 6.28
C ALA A 170 -5.34 -6.45 7.76
N VAL A 171 -5.57 -5.50 8.67
CA VAL A 171 -5.40 -5.66 10.12
C VAL A 171 -6.28 -6.80 10.64
N ALA A 172 -7.55 -6.85 10.25
CA ALA A 172 -8.48 -7.91 10.66
C ALA A 172 -8.04 -9.32 10.20
N ARG A 173 -7.30 -9.42 9.09
CA ARG A 173 -6.83 -10.68 8.52
C ARG A 173 -5.47 -11.12 9.06
N ARG A 174 -4.61 -10.18 9.44
CA ARG A 174 -3.19 -10.43 9.73
C ARG A 174 -2.86 -10.06 11.18
N PRO A 175 -2.77 -11.05 12.09
CA PRO A 175 -2.45 -10.80 13.50
C PRO A 175 -1.14 -10.03 13.71
N GLU A 176 -0.14 -10.19 12.83
CA GLU A 176 1.10 -9.42 12.92
C GLU A 176 0.93 -7.90 12.72
N LEU A 177 -0.24 -7.44 12.25
CA LEU A 177 -0.59 -6.02 12.12
C LEU A 177 -1.35 -5.48 13.34
N ALA A 178 -1.45 -6.22 14.44
CA ALA A 178 -2.18 -5.79 15.64
C ALA A 178 -1.74 -4.40 16.13
N GLU A 179 -0.43 -4.15 16.19
CA GLU A 179 0.13 -2.83 16.58
C GLU A 179 -0.33 -1.71 15.64
N LEU A 180 -0.46 -1.98 14.34
CA LEU A 180 -1.02 -1.00 13.41
C LEU A 180 -2.50 -0.76 13.71
N GLY A 181 -3.27 -1.81 13.98
CA GLY A 181 -4.67 -1.70 14.39
C GLY A 181 -4.85 -0.81 15.63
N GLU A 182 -4.05 -1.03 16.67
CA GLU A 182 -4.04 -0.21 17.89
C GLU A 182 -3.70 1.26 17.59
N LEU A 183 -2.68 1.50 16.76
CA LEU A 183 -2.30 2.85 16.36
C LEU A 183 -3.44 3.55 15.63
N LEU A 184 -4.03 2.90 14.61
CA LEU A 184 -5.13 3.48 13.83
C LEU A 184 -6.38 3.75 14.69
N ALA A 185 -6.70 2.86 15.63
CA ALA A 185 -7.82 3.04 16.55
C ALA A 185 -7.62 4.18 17.57
N SER A 186 -6.36 4.52 17.86
CA SER A 186 -6.02 5.64 18.76
C SER A 186 -6.06 7.02 18.08
N LEU A 187 -6.12 7.06 16.74
CA LEU A 187 -6.16 8.32 16.02
C LEU A 187 -7.49 9.04 16.24
N PRO A 188 -7.50 10.38 16.26
CA PRO A 188 -8.74 11.13 16.22
C PRO A 188 -9.57 10.66 15.03
N GLN A 189 -10.81 10.22 15.27
CA GLN A 189 -11.75 10.02 14.18
C GLN A 189 -11.94 11.39 13.53
N GLY A 190 -11.54 11.49 12.25
CA GLY A 190 -11.56 12.76 11.53
C GLY A 190 -12.91 13.43 11.74
N ALA A 191 -12.89 14.60 12.36
CA ALA A 191 -14.05 15.46 12.42
C ALA A 191 -14.55 15.62 10.98
N GLU A 192 -15.80 15.26 10.74
CA GLU A 192 -16.51 15.66 9.53
C GLU A 192 -16.32 17.18 9.40
N ALA A 193 -15.48 17.59 8.46
CA ALA A 193 -15.22 18.98 8.10
C ALA A 193 -15.62 19.17 6.64
#